data_AF-A0A963N629-F1
#
_entry.id   AF-A0A963N629-F1
#
_cell.length_a   1.000
_cell.length_b   1.000
_cell.length_c   1.000
_cell.angle_alpha   90.00
_cell.angle_beta   90.00
_cell.angle_gamma   90.00
#
_symmetry.space_group_name_H-M   'P 1'
#
loop_
_entity.id
_entity.type
_entity.pdbx_description
1 polymer ?
#
loop_
_entity_poly.entity_id
_entity_poly.type
_entity_poly.pdbx_seq_one_letter_code
_entity_poly.pdbx_strand_id
1 'polypeptide(L)'
;MQVNYYVLPLYLGLFGLAALMLSRAWRIGKRNRLDLVANWSNVQLEEPERYKQIYITINLAGGIALLALAALVLIVGLPFTMWVSLAALIFWSYFFAYQFLSWNAKKNKALEERARKAAEAEQQKEAG
;
A
#
# COMPACT_ATOMS: atom_id res chain seq x y z
N MET A 1 2.69 16.96 -32.84
CA MET A 1 2.25 17.06 -31.43
C MET A 1 2.93 18.25 -30.80
N GLN A 2 2.18 19.26 -30.35
CA GLN A 2 2.76 20.29 -29.48
C GLN A 2 2.96 19.66 -28.10
N VAL A 3 4.21 19.62 -27.63
CA VAL A 3 4.53 19.12 -26.29
C VAL A 3 4.08 20.18 -25.30
N ASN A 4 3.00 19.91 -24.57
CA ASN A 4 2.57 20.79 -23.50
C ASN A 4 3.48 20.59 -22.28
N TYR A 5 4.50 21.45 -22.17
CA TYR A 5 5.50 21.38 -21.11
C TYR A 5 4.91 21.50 -19.70
N TYR A 6 3.71 22.08 -19.54
CA TYR A 6 3.03 22.17 -18.24
C TYR A 6 2.55 20.81 -17.72
N VAL A 7 2.35 19.84 -18.62
CA VAL A 7 1.84 18.50 -18.28
C VAL A 7 2.98 17.52 -18.04
N LEU A 8 4.16 17.81 -18.59
CA LEU A 8 5.33 16.95 -18.49
C LEU A 8 5.72 16.61 -17.03
N PRO A 9 5.71 17.53 -16.06
CA PRO A 9 5.99 17.19 -14.66
C PRO A 9 5.00 16.19 -14.07
N LEU A 10 3.71 16.32 -14.37
CA LEU A 10 2.67 15.41 -13.88
C LEU A 10 2.84 14.01 -14.48
N TYR A 11 3.17 13.96 -15.77
CA TYR A 11 3.46 12.72 -16.46
C TYR A 11 4.71 12.02 -15.91
N LEU A 12 5.81 12.76 -15.69
CA LEU A 12 7.01 12.23 -15.04
C LEU A 12 6.75 11.80 -13.59
N GLY A 13 5.81 12.45 -12.92
CA GLY A 13 5.33 12.07 -11.59
C GLY A 13 4.80 10.63 -11.52
N LEU A 14 4.23 10.09 -12.61
CA LEU A 14 3.80 8.69 -12.68
C LEU A 14 4.98 7.73 -12.45
N PHE A 15 6.12 8.00 -13.09
CA PHE A 15 7.34 7.20 -12.96
C PHE A 15 7.97 7.38 -11.59
N GLY A 16 8.01 8.60 -11.06
CA GLY A 16 8.52 8.86 -9.72
C GLY A 16 7.74 8.09 -8.66
N LEU A 17 6.40 8.17 -8.72
CA LEU A 17 5.53 7.46 -7.80
C LEU A 17 5.62 5.93 -7.98
N ALA A 18 5.65 5.45 -9.22
CA ALA A 18 5.85 4.03 -9.50
C ALA A 18 7.18 3.52 -8.94
N ALA A 19 8.27 4.26 -9.14
CA ALA A 19 9.58 3.90 -8.62
C ALA A 19 9.60 3.85 -7.09
N LEU A 20 8.91 4.78 -6.41
CA LEU A 20 8.77 4.76 -4.95
C LEU A 20 8.03 3.51 -4.47
N MET A 21 6.90 3.16 -5.10
CA MET A 21 6.12 1.96 -4.76
C MET A 21 6.94 0.69 -5.01
N LEU A 22 7.52 0.52 -6.21
CA LEU A 22 8.33 -0.66 -6.54
C LEU A 22 9.59 -0.76 -5.67
N SER A 23 10.24 0.36 -5.35
CA SER A 23 11.36 0.41 -4.41
C SER A 23 10.95 -0.06 -3.02
N ARG A 24 9.77 0.33 -2.53
CA ARG A 24 9.22 -0.19 -1.27
C ARG A 24 8.96 -1.70 -1.35
N ALA A 25 8.30 -2.19 -2.40
CA ALA A 25 8.08 -3.63 -2.58
C ALA A 25 9.39 -4.42 -2.56
N TRP A 26 10.40 -3.94 -3.29
CA TRP A 26 11.74 -4.56 -3.33
C TRP A 26 12.43 -4.55 -1.97
N ARG A 27 12.40 -3.42 -1.25
CA ARG A 27 13.02 -3.31 0.07
C ARG A 27 12.36 -4.24 1.09
N ILE A 28 11.03 -4.37 1.07
CA ILE A 28 10.31 -5.30 1.94
C ILE A 28 10.59 -6.75 1.55
N GLY A 29 10.47 -7.08 0.26
CA GLY A 29 10.62 -8.44 -0.24
C GLY A 29 12.06 -8.96 -0.16
N LYS A 30 13.00 -8.27 -0.80
CA LYS A 30 14.39 -8.73 -0.94
C LYS A 30 15.30 -8.30 0.19
N ARG A 31 15.14 -7.07 0.72
CA ARG A 31 15.97 -6.57 1.83
C ARG A 31 15.35 -6.81 3.21
N ASN A 32 14.21 -7.50 3.27
CA ASN A 32 13.48 -7.79 4.50
C ASN A 32 13.28 -6.57 5.42
N ARG A 33 13.03 -5.39 4.83
CA ARG A 33 12.84 -4.12 5.55
C ARG A 33 11.43 -4.03 6.13
N LEU A 34 11.23 -4.69 7.26
CA LEU A 34 9.93 -4.77 7.95
C LEU A 34 9.50 -3.45 8.61
N ASP A 35 10.42 -2.51 8.80
CA ASP A 35 10.13 -1.13 9.20
C ASP A 35 9.22 -0.40 8.19
N LEU A 36 9.18 -0.87 6.93
CA LEU A 36 8.32 -0.32 5.90
C LEU A 36 6.90 -0.90 5.90
N VAL A 37 6.66 -1.94 6.70
CA VAL A 37 5.32 -2.47 6.99
C VAL A 37 4.70 -1.61 8.08
N ALA A 38 4.33 -0.40 7.68
CA ALA A 38 3.86 0.65 8.55
C ALA A 38 2.56 1.26 8.03
N ASN A 39 1.79 1.90 8.90
CA ASN A 39 0.63 2.66 8.49
C ASN A 39 1.04 3.91 7.70
N TRP A 40 0.06 4.66 7.19
CA TRP A 40 0.33 5.86 6.40
C TRP A 40 1.15 6.93 7.16
N SER A 41 1.02 7.00 8.48
CA SER A 41 1.78 7.89 9.37
C SER A 41 3.19 7.35 9.71
N ASN A 42 3.67 6.31 9.02
CA ASN A 42 4.93 5.61 9.26
C ASN A 42 5.09 5.00 10.67
N VAL A 43 3.99 4.70 11.36
CA VAL A 43 4.02 3.87 12.56
C VAL A 43 3.99 2.41 12.14
N GLN A 44 5.02 1.66 12.51
CA GLN A 44 5.14 0.24 12.18
C GLN A 44 3.95 -0.55 12.72
N LEU A 45 3.47 -1.51 11.95
CA LEU A 45 2.44 -2.44 12.42
C LEU A 45 3.06 -3.40 13.44
N GLU A 46 2.26 -3.79 14.41
CA GLU A 46 2.61 -4.91 15.28
C GLU A 46 2.59 -6.21 14.45
N GLU A 47 3.55 -7.10 14.70
CA GLU A 47 3.78 -8.32 13.90
C GLU A 47 3.91 -8.03 12.38
N PRO A 48 4.89 -7.22 11.96
CA PRO A 48 5.03 -6.78 10.57
C PRO A 48 5.22 -7.94 9.59
N GLU A 49 5.78 -9.07 10.03
CA GLU A 49 5.91 -10.31 9.26
C GLU A 49 4.56 -10.83 8.75
N ARG A 50 3.50 -10.75 9.56
CA ARG A 50 2.15 -11.21 9.20
C ARG A 50 1.60 -10.47 7.98
N TYR A 51 1.93 -9.19 7.84
CA TYR A 51 1.41 -8.32 6.78
C TYR A 51 2.41 -8.09 5.62
N LYS A 52 3.64 -8.59 5.75
CA LYS A 52 4.73 -8.41 4.79
C LYS A 52 4.30 -8.67 3.35
N GLN A 53 3.70 -9.83 3.09
CA GLN A 53 3.34 -10.22 1.72
C GLN A 53 2.27 -9.30 1.12
N ILE A 54 1.30 -8.86 1.92
CA ILE A 54 0.24 -7.96 1.49
C ILE A 54 0.83 -6.59 1.12
N TYR A 55 1.76 -6.06 1.92
CA TYR A 55 2.46 -4.81 1.62
C TYR A 55 3.30 -4.89 0.34
N ILE A 56 3.98 -6.02 0.10
CA ILE A 56 4.70 -6.25 -1.16
C ILE A 56 3.72 -6.19 -2.33
N THR A 57 2.60 -6.89 -2.25
CA THR A 57 1.58 -6.93 -3.31
C THR A 57 0.97 -5.56 -3.59
N ILE A 58 0.59 -4.79 -2.55
CA ILE A 58 0.01 -3.45 -2.73
C ILE A 58 0.98 -2.52 -3.48
N ASN A 59 2.26 -2.52 -3.07
CA ASN A 59 3.28 -1.69 -3.69
C ASN A 59 3.62 -2.14 -5.12
N LEU A 60 3.68 -3.45 -5.36
CA LEU A 60 3.94 -4.01 -6.68
C LEU A 60 2.79 -3.68 -7.64
N ALA A 61 1.55 -3.91 -7.21
CA ALA A 61 0.35 -3.63 -8.00
C ALA A 61 0.21 -2.14 -8.32
N GLY A 62 0.39 -1.26 -7.33
CA GLY A 62 0.33 0.19 -7.54
C GLY A 62 1.42 0.68 -8.51
N GLY A 63 2.66 0.22 -8.32
CA GLY A 63 3.78 0.59 -9.18
C GLY A 63 3.61 0.11 -10.62
N ILE A 64 3.21 -1.15 -10.82
CA ILE A 64 2.95 -1.71 -12.15
C ILE A 64 1.78 -0.98 -12.82
N ALA A 65 0.70 -0.68 -12.10
CA ALA A 65 -0.46 0.04 -12.65
C ALA A 65 -0.08 1.43 -13.17
N LEU A 66 0.78 2.16 -12.44
CA LEU A 66 1.28 3.46 -12.88
C LEU A 66 2.18 3.36 -14.12
N LEU A 67 3.05 2.35 -14.20
CA LEU A 67 3.88 2.13 -15.39
C LEU A 67 3.04 1.72 -16.60
N ALA A 68 2.04 0.86 -16.40
CA ALA A 68 1.08 0.49 -17.45
C ALA A 68 0.30 1.71 -17.95
N LEU A 69 -0.16 2.57 -17.04
CA LEU A 69 -0.82 3.83 -17.39
C LEU A 69 0.11 4.75 -18.19
N ALA A 70 1.37 4.91 -17.76
CA ALA A 70 2.34 5.71 -18.50
C ALA A 70 2.60 5.16 -19.91
N ALA A 71 2.74 3.83 -20.04
CA ALA A 71 2.88 3.19 -21.35
C ALA A 71 1.64 3.42 -22.24
N LEU A 72 0.44 3.31 -21.70
CA LEU A 72 -0.80 3.58 -22.44
C LEU A 72 -0.88 5.03 -22.93
N VAL A 73 -0.44 6.01 -22.13
CA VAL A 73 -0.36 7.41 -22.56
C VAL A 73 0.55 7.58 -23.79
N LEU A 74 1.69 6.89 -23.84
CA LEU A 74 2.62 6.96 -24.98
C LEU A 74 2.13 6.22 -26.22
N ILE A 75 1.57 5.02 -26.04
CA ILE A 75 1.20 4.13 -27.15
C ILE A 75 -0.14 4.55 -27.76
N VAL A 76 -1.12 4.90 -26.92
CA VAL A 76 -2.51 5.15 -27.33
C VAL A 76 -2.82 6.65 -27.34
N GLY A 77 -2.01 7.49 -26.70
CA GLY A 77 -2.24 8.94 -26.66
C GLY A 77 -3.45 9.30 -25.79
N LEU A 78 -3.56 8.68 -24.60
CA LEU A 78 -4.68 8.90 -23.69
C LEU A 78 -4.94 10.40 -23.44
N PRO A 79 -6.21 10.86 -23.52
CA PRO A 79 -6.55 12.23 -23.20
C PRO A 79 -6.15 12.61 -21.78
N PHE A 80 -5.74 13.87 -21.58
CA PHE A 80 -5.28 14.38 -20.28
C PHE A 80 -6.21 14.03 -19.13
N THR A 81 -7.49 14.38 -19.25
CA THR A 81 -8.51 14.11 -18.24
C THR A 81 -8.56 12.62 -17.87
N MET A 82 -8.48 11.73 -18.86
CA MET A 82 -8.61 10.29 -18.63
C MET A 82 -7.43 9.71 -17.86
N TRP A 83 -6.19 10.00 -18.29
CA TRP A 83 -5.05 9.42 -17.58
C TRP A 83 -4.83 10.06 -16.21
N VAL A 84 -5.17 11.34 -16.02
CA VAL A 84 -5.12 11.96 -14.69
C VAL A 84 -6.16 11.36 -13.76
N SER A 85 -7.38 11.12 -14.22
CA SER A 85 -8.40 10.42 -13.44
C SER A 85 -7.97 8.99 -13.07
N LEU A 86 -7.34 8.26 -14.00
CA LEU A 86 -6.80 6.93 -13.71
C LEU A 86 -5.63 6.98 -12.72
N ALA A 87 -4.72 7.94 -12.85
CA ALA A 87 -3.61 8.13 -11.92
C ALA A 87 -4.14 8.43 -10.50
N ALA A 88 -5.14 9.31 -10.38
CA ALA A 88 -5.81 9.60 -9.12
C ALA A 88 -6.49 8.35 -8.54
N LEU A 89 -7.19 7.56 -9.37
CA LEU A 89 -7.82 6.32 -8.95
C LEU A 89 -6.79 5.31 -8.41
N ILE A 90 -5.66 5.13 -9.09
CA ILE A 90 -4.58 4.24 -8.64
C ILE A 90 -4.01 4.75 -7.31
N PHE A 91 -3.73 6.05 -7.21
CA PHE A 91 -3.21 6.66 -5.98
C PHE A 91 -4.16 6.49 -4.79
N TRP A 92 -5.44 6.79 -4.97
CA TRP A 92 -6.45 6.63 -3.91
C TRP A 92 -6.65 5.17 -3.53
N SER A 93 -6.67 4.25 -4.50
CA SER A 93 -6.76 2.81 -4.23
C SER A 93 -5.57 2.32 -3.41
N TYR A 94 -4.37 2.77 -3.74
CA TYR A 94 -3.16 2.49 -2.96
C TYR A 94 -3.25 3.03 -1.53
N PHE A 95 -3.71 4.29 -1.36
CA PHE A 95 -3.91 4.90 -0.04
C PHE A 95 -4.94 4.12 0.79
N PHE A 96 -6.10 3.79 0.22
CA PHE A 96 -7.15 3.05 0.90
C PHE A 96 -6.73 1.63 1.27
N ALA A 97 -5.93 0.97 0.44
CA ALA A 97 -5.38 -0.34 0.78
C ALA A 97 -4.50 -0.29 2.04
N TYR A 98 -3.66 0.74 2.16
CA TYR A 98 -2.88 1.00 3.38
C TYR A 98 -3.77 1.26 4.59
N GLN A 99 -4.76 2.14 4.45
CA GLN A 99 -5.66 2.47 5.56
C GLN A 99 -6.48 1.29 6.03
N PHE A 100 -7.09 0.55 5.11
CA PHE A 100 -7.88 -0.63 5.42
C PHE A 100 -7.05 -1.69 6.13
N LEU A 101 -5.83 -1.94 5.66
CA LEU A 101 -4.93 -2.92 6.27
C LEU A 101 -4.50 -2.50 7.68
N SER A 102 -4.16 -1.22 7.86
CA SER A 102 -3.80 -0.70 9.19
C SER A 102 -4.97 -0.77 10.18
N TRP A 103 -6.19 -0.49 9.72
CA TRP A 103 -7.39 -0.58 10.53
C TRP A 103 -7.70 -2.04 10.90
N ASN A 104 -7.62 -2.95 9.93
CA ASN A 104 -7.83 -4.38 10.14
C ASN A 104 -6.79 -4.97 11.11
N ALA A 105 -5.53 -4.56 10.99
CA ALA A 105 -4.48 -5.00 11.90
C ALA A 105 -4.76 -4.60 13.36
N LYS A 106 -5.16 -3.35 13.60
CA LYS A 106 -5.58 -2.88 14.93
C LYS A 106 -6.78 -3.64 15.47
N LYS A 107 -7.77 -3.91 14.62
CA LYS A 107 -8.98 -4.64 14.99
C LYS A 107 -8.67 -6.08 15.38
N ASN A 108 -7.86 -6.79 14.58
CA ASN A 108 -7.49 -8.19 14.85
C ASN A 108 -6.76 -8.33 16.19
N LYS A 109 -5.81 -7.44 16.47
CA LYS A 109 -5.12 -7.41 17.76
C LYS A 109 -6.10 -7.24 18.93
N ALA A 110 -7.01 -6.27 18.85
CA ALA A 110 -7.98 -6.04 19.92
C ALA A 110 -8.88 -7.26 20.17
N LEU A 111 -9.16 -8.05 19.14
CA LEU A 111 -9.90 -9.32 19.27
C LEU A 111 -9.05 -10.41 19.91
N GLU A 112 -7.78 -10.56 19.52
CA GLU A 112 -6.84 -11.53 20.09
C GLU A 112 -6.60 -11.26 21.59
N GLU A 113 -6.44 -10.00 21.99
CA GLU A 113 -6.31 -9.62 23.41
C GLU A 113 -7.56 -9.94 24.23
N ARG A 114 -8.75 -9.73 23.66
CA ARG A 114 -10.02 -10.08 24.31
C ARG A 114 -10.16 -11.59 24.48
N ALA A 115 -9.81 -12.36 23.45
CA ALA A 115 -9.84 -13.81 23.51
C ALA A 115 -8.86 -14.36 24.56
N ARG A 116 -7.65 -13.80 24.64
CA ARG A 116 -6.65 -14.19 25.65
C ARG A 116 -7.15 -13.94 27.08
N LYS A 117 -7.70 -12.75 27.33
CA LYS A 117 -8.27 -12.40 28.65
C LYS A 117 -9.45 -13.31 29.04
N ALA A 118 -10.28 -13.69 28.07
CA ALA A 118 -11.39 -14.62 28.33
C ALA A 118 -10.88 -16.02 28.72
N ALA A 119 -9.88 -16.54 27.99
CA ALA A 119 -9.27 -17.84 28.30
C ALA A 119 -8.57 -17.84 29.68
N GLU A 120 -7.84 -16.78 30.02
CA GLU A 120 -7.22 -16.62 31.34
C GLU A 120 -8.28 -16.61 32.47
N ALA A 121 -9.41 -15.93 32.25
CA ALA A 121 -10.50 -15.88 33.23
C ALA A 121 -11.23 -17.23 33.40
N GLU A 122 -11.34 -18.04 32.35
CA GLU A 122 -11.89 -19.40 32.42
C GLU A 122 -10.94 -20.32 33.20
N GLN A 123 -9.64 -20.29 32.91
CA GLN A 123 -8.64 -21.09 33.62
C GLN A 123 -8.59 -20.77 35.12
N GLN A 124 -8.73 -19.49 35.49
CA GLN A 124 -8.79 -19.08 36.90
C GLN A 124 -10.04 -19.59 37.61
N LYS A 125 -11.17 -19.74 36.91
CA LYS A 125 -12.40 -20.32 37.47
C LYS A 125 -12.30 -21.83 37.65
N GLU A 126 -11.57 -22.53 36.79
CA GLU A 126 -11.37 -23.98 36.89
C GLU A 126 -10.32 -24.35 37.96
N ALA A 127 -9.39 -23.45 38.26
CA ALA A 127 -8.30 -23.68 39.22
C ALA A 127 -8.64 -23.28 40.67
N GLY A 128 -9.77 -22.61 40.92
CA GLY A 128 -10.21 -22.17 42.25
C GLY A 128 -11.47 -22.90 42.71
#